data_AF-A0A7Y4RUN4-F1
#
_entry.id   AF-A0A7Y4RUN4-F1
#
_cell.length_a   1.000
_cell.length_b   1.000
_cell.length_c   1.000
_cell.angle_alpha   90.00
_cell.angle_beta   90.00
_cell.angle_gamma   90.00
#
_symmetry.space_group_name_H-M   'P 1'
#
loop_
_entity.id
_entity.type
_entity.pdbx_description
1 polymer ?
#
loop_
_entity_poly.entity_id
_entity_poly.type
_entity_poly.pdbx_seq_one_letter_code
_entity_poly.pdbx_strand_id
1 'polypeptide(L)'
;LETDFIIPISFVLDRVTDPEIGRKIIAELIPSTRFFKPSIGKYLSANEVRDIIYRSNYSIDSILNLLYGEIGTKLGREVVGDKSPNDLAFMGILRKTGLFGTDIKIIHIVRDVRDVVMSLTNTKWAPKGIEKIFPRVWETTNVNLARIASESLHPYCRVRYEDMVADPEGVFPKLCLFLGVEYSEKMLQTGNYGHELKHLEHHRNLDKGFLIDRCFAWKADMPTELAKDCTISAAEGLREFGYER
;
A
#
# COMPACT_ATOMS: atom_id res chain seq x y z
N LEU A 1 0.41 7.34 -5.04
CA LEU A 1 -0.59 8.25 -4.42
C LEU A 1 -0.98 7.68 -3.06
N GLU A 2 -1.58 8.45 -2.16
CA GLU A 2 -2.20 7.89 -0.94
C GLU A 2 -3.65 8.34 -0.94
N THR A 3 -4.56 7.39 -1.11
CA THR A 3 -5.99 7.64 -1.30
C THR A 3 -6.82 6.99 -0.21
N ASP A 4 -8.00 7.53 0.04
CA ASP A 4 -8.93 7.06 1.07
C ASP A 4 -10.29 6.63 0.49
N PHE A 5 -10.42 6.54 -0.83
CA PHE A 5 -11.69 6.22 -1.49
C PHE A 5 -11.84 4.75 -1.89
N ILE A 6 -10.74 4.00 -2.10
CA ILE A 6 -10.77 2.62 -2.62
C ILE A 6 -11.61 1.71 -1.71
N ILE A 7 -11.39 1.78 -0.41
CA ILE A 7 -12.16 0.98 0.57
C ILE A 7 -13.63 1.42 0.63
N PRO A 8 -13.98 2.72 0.79
CA PRO A 8 -15.37 3.16 0.73
C PRO A 8 -16.13 2.75 -0.51
N ILE A 9 -15.56 2.94 -1.72
CA ILE A 9 -16.25 2.54 -2.96
C ILE A 9 -16.43 1.02 -3.04
N SER A 10 -15.50 0.25 -2.47
CA SER A 10 -15.63 -1.20 -2.41
C SER A 10 -16.84 -1.62 -1.56
N PHE A 11 -17.13 -0.93 -0.46
CA PHE A 11 -18.36 -1.16 0.30
C PHE A 11 -19.61 -0.78 -0.48
N VAL A 12 -19.58 0.30 -1.28
CA VAL A 12 -20.72 0.69 -2.12
C VAL A 12 -20.97 -0.37 -3.19
N LEU A 13 -19.94 -0.81 -3.90
CA LEU A 13 -20.02 -1.86 -4.92
C LEU A 13 -20.56 -3.19 -4.37
N ASP A 14 -20.19 -3.55 -3.14
CA ASP A 14 -20.61 -4.80 -2.49
C ASP A 14 -22.03 -4.72 -1.87
N ARG A 15 -22.55 -3.52 -1.57
CA ARG A 15 -23.84 -3.33 -0.87
C ARG A 15 -24.95 -2.75 -1.73
N VAL A 16 -24.63 -1.97 -2.76
CA VAL A 16 -25.61 -1.30 -3.63
C VAL A 16 -25.62 -2.03 -4.97
N THR A 17 -26.66 -2.83 -5.18
CA THR A 17 -26.79 -3.71 -6.35
C THR A 17 -27.25 -3.00 -7.62
N ASP A 18 -27.96 -1.87 -7.48
CA ASP A 18 -28.38 -1.02 -8.61
C ASP A 18 -27.19 -0.14 -9.07
N PRO A 19 -26.66 -0.35 -10.29
CA PRO A 19 -25.52 0.41 -10.79
C PRO A 19 -25.76 1.92 -10.91
N GLU A 20 -26.99 2.35 -11.21
CA GLU A 20 -27.30 3.78 -11.37
C GLU A 20 -27.25 4.50 -10.02
N ILE A 21 -27.83 3.88 -8.99
CA ILE A 21 -27.76 4.38 -7.61
C ILE A 21 -26.31 4.34 -7.11
N GLY A 22 -25.62 3.22 -7.34
CA GLY A 22 -24.23 3.01 -6.92
C GLY A 22 -23.28 4.05 -7.51
N ARG A 23 -23.36 4.30 -8.83
CA ARG A 23 -22.56 5.34 -9.49
C ARG A 23 -22.83 6.72 -8.92
N LYS A 24 -24.09 7.08 -8.69
CA LYS A 24 -24.44 8.36 -8.06
C LYS A 24 -23.78 8.53 -6.70
N ILE A 25 -23.78 7.48 -5.86
CA ILE A 25 -23.12 7.51 -4.56
C ILE A 25 -21.61 7.67 -4.73
N ILE A 26 -20.97 6.85 -5.57
CA ILE A 26 -19.52 6.87 -5.77
C ILE A 26 -19.04 8.21 -6.36
N ALA A 27 -19.79 8.77 -7.31
CA ALA A 27 -19.49 10.02 -7.99
C ALA A 27 -19.47 11.22 -7.03
N GLU A 28 -20.29 11.20 -5.97
CA GLU A 28 -20.25 12.21 -4.90
C GLU A 28 -19.28 11.84 -3.79
N LEU A 29 -19.10 10.55 -3.50
CA LEU A 29 -18.22 10.06 -2.43
C LEU A 29 -16.77 10.45 -2.69
N ILE A 30 -16.23 10.12 -3.87
CA ILE A 30 -14.80 10.29 -4.16
C ILE A 30 -14.36 11.77 -4.02
N PRO A 31 -15.03 12.76 -4.62
CA PRO A 31 -14.63 14.16 -4.46
C PRO A 31 -14.82 14.72 -3.04
N SER A 32 -15.66 14.05 -2.22
CA SER A 32 -15.99 14.47 -0.86
C SER A 32 -15.08 13.85 0.21
N THR A 33 -14.15 12.97 -0.16
CA THR A 33 -13.25 12.35 0.82
C THR A 33 -12.25 13.35 1.40
N ARG A 34 -11.73 13.03 2.60
CA ARG A 34 -10.79 13.91 3.31
C ARG A 34 -9.50 14.08 2.51
N PHE A 35 -9.04 13.01 1.87
CA PHE A 35 -7.80 13.02 1.10
C PHE A 35 -7.99 13.30 -0.39
N PHE A 36 -9.19 13.64 -0.88
CA PHE A 36 -9.40 13.93 -2.32
C PHE A 36 -8.43 15.01 -2.83
N LYS A 37 -8.50 16.23 -2.29
CA LYS A 37 -7.65 17.36 -2.70
C LYS A 37 -6.13 17.07 -2.63
N PRO A 38 -5.59 16.50 -1.54
CA PRO A 38 -4.16 16.20 -1.46
C PRO A 38 -3.72 14.96 -2.25
N SER A 39 -4.64 14.15 -2.80
CA SER A 39 -4.33 12.94 -3.57
C SER A 39 -4.69 13.10 -5.07
N ILE A 40 -5.67 12.35 -5.58
CA ILE A 40 -6.10 12.39 -6.99
C ILE A 40 -6.67 13.74 -7.40
N GLY A 41 -7.19 14.53 -6.44
CA GLY A 41 -7.73 15.87 -6.66
C GLY A 41 -6.67 16.91 -7.04
N LYS A 42 -5.38 16.57 -6.96
CA LYS A 42 -4.28 17.36 -7.57
C LYS A 42 -4.32 17.34 -9.10
N TYR A 43 -4.91 16.30 -9.68
CA TYR A 43 -4.85 16.02 -11.12
C TYR A 43 -6.25 15.99 -11.76
N LEU A 44 -7.27 15.60 -10.99
CA LEU A 44 -8.65 15.49 -11.43
C LEU A 44 -9.54 16.48 -10.67
N SER A 45 -10.34 17.24 -11.38
CA SER A 45 -11.44 18.00 -10.80
C SER A 45 -12.57 17.08 -10.35
N ALA A 46 -13.43 17.58 -9.46
CA ALA A 46 -14.61 16.83 -9.02
C ALA A 46 -15.54 16.44 -10.19
N ASN A 47 -15.67 17.30 -11.21
CA ASN A 47 -16.50 17.01 -12.37
C ASN A 47 -15.89 15.91 -13.24
N GLU A 48 -14.57 15.93 -13.48
CA GLU A 48 -13.90 14.86 -14.21
C GLU A 48 -14.04 13.51 -13.51
N VAL A 49 -13.95 13.49 -12.17
CA VAL A 49 -14.23 12.27 -11.40
C VAL A 49 -15.66 11.78 -11.64
N ARG A 50 -16.66 12.67 -11.54
CA ARG A 50 -18.07 12.28 -11.79
C ARG A 50 -18.23 11.70 -13.20
N ASP A 51 -17.69 12.36 -14.21
CA ASP A 51 -17.77 11.91 -15.61
C ASP A 51 -17.12 10.54 -15.79
N ILE A 52 -15.97 10.30 -15.15
CA ILE A 52 -15.30 8.99 -15.14
C ILE A 52 -16.17 7.91 -14.50
N ILE A 53 -16.79 8.19 -13.36
CA ILE A 53 -17.65 7.22 -12.67
C ILE A 53 -18.90 6.89 -13.49
N TYR A 54 -19.50 7.87 -14.17
CA TYR A 54 -20.69 7.63 -14.99
C TYR A 54 -20.39 6.83 -16.26
N ARG A 55 -19.18 6.93 -16.83
CA ARG A 55 -18.76 6.13 -18.00
C ARG A 55 -18.12 4.79 -17.66
N SER A 56 -17.82 4.52 -16.39
CA SER A 56 -17.18 3.26 -15.99
C SER A 56 -18.20 2.11 -15.96
N ASN A 57 -17.69 0.88 -16.12
CA ASN A 57 -18.43 -0.27 -15.64
C ASN A 57 -18.57 -0.17 -14.11
N TYR A 58 -19.65 -0.70 -13.57
CA TYR A 58 -19.90 -0.68 -12.13
C TYR A 58 -19.13 -1.81 -11.43
N SER A 59 -17.80 -1.71 -11.50
CA SER A 59 -16.84 -2.66 -10.94
C SER A 59 -15.59 -1.94 -10.45
N ILE A 60 -14.88 -2.55 -9.49
CA ILE A 60 -13.73 -1.91 -8.85
C ILE A 60 -12.58 -1.68 -9.84
N ASP A 61 -12.30 -2.65 -10.71
CA ASP A 61 -11.25 -2.60 -11.73
C ASP A 61 -11.47 -1.48 -12.73
N SER A 62 -12.69 -1.36 -13.27
CA SER A 62 -13.01 -0.36 -14.28
C SER A 62 -12.89 1.05 -13.71
N ILE A 63 -13.39 1.27 -12.49
CA ILE A 63 -13.30 2.56 -11.81
C ILE A 63 -11.83 2.93 -11.57
N LEU A 64 -11.02 2.02 -11.00
CA LEU A 64 -9.62 2.28 -10.71
C LEU A 64 -8.81 2.52 -12.00
N ASN A 65 -8.94 1.65 -13.00
CA ASN A 65 -8.22 1.77 -14.26
C ASN A 65 -8.53 3.09 -14.98
N LEU A 66 -9.79 3.54 -14.98
CA LEU A 66 -10.14 4.81 -15.61
C LEU A 66 -9.66 6.03 -14.81
N LEU A 67 -9.77 6.03 -13.48
CA LEU A 67 -9.27 7.14 -12.66
C LEU A 67 -7.75 7.27 -12.74
N TYR A 68 -7.03 6.17 -12.54
CA TYR A 68 -5.57 6.17 -12.58
C TYR A 68 -5.03 6.33 -14.01
N GLY A 69 -5.74 5.84 -15.03
CA GLY A 69 -5.41 6.06 -16.44
C GLY A 69 -5.53 7.52 -16.86
N GLU A 70 -6.56 8.24 -16.41
CA GLU A 70 -6.70 9.68 -16.65
C GLU A 70 -5.57 10.47 -15.99
N ILE A 71 -5.22 10.12 -14.75
CA ILE A 71 -4.08 10.71 -14.05
C ILE A 71 -2.78 10.43 -14.80
N GLY A 72 -2.57 9.20 -15.27
CA GLY A 72 -1.40 8.80 -16.05
C GLY A 72 -1.28 9.62 -17.33
N THR A 73 -2.38 9.78 -18.06
CA THR A 73 -2.45 10.62 -19.27
C THR A 73 -2.03 12.06 -18.99
N LYS A 74 -2.58 12.68 -17.93
CA LYS A 74 -2.23 14.05 -17.54
C LYS A 74 -0.78 14.22 -17.08
N LEU A 75 -0.21 13.18 -16.49
CA LEU A 75 1.18 13.19 -16.01
C LEU A 75 2.19 12.70 -17.05
N GLY A 76 1.75 12.21 -18.21
CA GLY A 76 2.62 11.53 -19.17
C GLY A 76 3.27 10.27 -18.58
N ARG A 77 2.54 9.51 -17.76
CA ARG A 77 3.01 8.29 -17.09
C ARG A 77 2.19 7.09 -17.54
N GLU A 78 2.89 6.02 -17.92
CA GLU A 78 2.27 4.77 -18.37
C GLU A 78 1.63 3.99 -17.22
N VAL A 79 2.25 4.03 -16.04
CA VAL A 79 1.79 3.32 -14.85
C VAL A 79 1.64 4.30 -13.70
N VAL A 80 0.47 4.28 -13.06
CA VAL A 80 0.16 5.04 -11.85
C VAL A 80 -0.32 4.07 -10.77
N GLY A 81 0.15 4.27 -9.54
CA GLY A 81 -0.18 3.40 -8.43
C GLY A 81 -0.61 4.14 -7.17
N ASP A 82 -1.30 3.40 -6.31
CA ASP A 82 -1.65 3.79 -4.96
C ASP A 82 -0.73 3.11 -3.93
N LYS A 83 -0.44 3.83 -2.84
CA LYS A 83 0.34 3.39 -1.68
C LYS A 83 -0.43 3.79 -0.43
N SER A 84 -1.50 3.06 -0.14
CA SER A 84 -2.29 3.16 1.08
C SER A 84 -2.13 1.90 1.94
N PRO A 85 -1.15 1.84 2.86
CA PRO A 85 -0.88 0.62 3.65
C PRO A 85 -2.04 0.24 4.58
N ASN A 86 -2.91 1.19 4.92
CA ASN A 86 -4.09 0.95 5.76
C ASN A 86 -5.15 0.09 5.06
N ASP A 87 -5.13 -0.02 3.73
CA ASP A 87 -6.08 -0.81 2.96
C ASP A 87 -5.92 -2.32 3.23
N LEU A 88 -4.74 -2.74 3.71
CA LEU A 88 -4.48 -4.12 4.13
C LEU A 88 -5.42 -4.61 5.25
N ALA A 89 -5.96 -3.72 6.07
CA ALA A 89 -6.95 -4.10 7.08
C ALA A 89 -8.30 -4.52 6.47
N PHE A 90 -8.53 -4.21 5.20
CA PHE A 90 -9.81 -4.35 4.50
C PHE A 90 -9.75 -5.37 3.36
N MET A 91 -8.80 -6.31 3.39
CA MET A 91 -8.67 -7.30 2.31
C MET A 91 -9.93 -8.09 2.01
N GLY A 92 -10.76 -8.34 3.03
CA GLY A 92 -12.02 -9.07 2.87
C GLY A 92 -12.99 -8.38 1.91
N ILE A 93 -13.12 -7.04 1.97
CA ILE A 93 -14.02 -6.31 1.06
C ILE A 93 -13.43 -6.24 -0.35
N LEU A 94 -12.12 -6.04 -0.48
CA LEU A 94 -11.43 -6.03 -1.78
C LEU A 94 -11.52 -7.37 -2.50
N ARG A 95 -11.46 -8.49 -1.76
CA ARG A 95 -11.72 -9.82 -2.31
C ARG A 95 -13.17 -9.97 -2.78
N LYS A 96 -14.15 -9.51 -1.99
CA LYS A 96 -15.57 -9.60 -2.35
C LYS A 96 -15.93 -8.80 -3.59
N THR A 97 -15.32 -7.64 -3.78
CA THR A 97 -15.54 -6.80 -4.97
C THR A 97 -14.80 -7.29 -6.22
N GLY A 98 -14.08 -8.42 -6.12
CA GLY A 98 -13.43 -9.05 -7.26
C GLY A 98 -12.06 -8.49 -7.62
N LEU A 99 -11.45 -7.63 -6.80
CA LEU A 99 -10.14 -7.01 -7.09
C LEU A 99 -9.07 -8.06 -7.46
N PHE A 100 -9.06 -9.18 -6.75
CA PHE A 100 -8.10 -10.27 -6.94
C PHE A 100 -8.35 -11.11 -8.21
N GLY A 101 -9.38 -10.79 -9.00
CA GLY A 101 -9.62 -11.36 -10.32
C GLY A 101 -9.20 -10.45 -11.48
N THR A 102 -8.51 -9.34 -11.17
CA THR A 102 -8.19 -8.27 -12.14
C THR A 102 -6.71 -8.30 -12.53
N ASP A 103 -6.34 -7.47 -13.50
CA ASP A 103 -4.96 -7.25 -13.95
C ASP A 103 -4.21 -6.20 -13.11
N ILE A 104 -4.86 -5.61 -12.09
CA ILE A 104 -4.22 -4.67 -11.17
C ILE A 104 -3.09 -5.37 -10.43
N LYS A 105 -1.88 -4.85 -10.55
CA LYS A 105 -0.68 -5.45 -9.96
C LYS A 105 -0.53 -5.06 -8.49
N ILE A 106 -0.26 -6.04 -7.63
CA ILE A 106 -0.01 -5.81 -6.20
C ILE A 106 1.47 -6.02 -5.87
N ILE A 107 2.11 -4.99 -5.32
CA ILE A 107 3.42 -5.10 -4.68
C ILE A 107 3.22 -5.13 -3.16
N HIS A 108 3.61 -6.22 -2.53
CA HIS A 108 3.49 -6.42 -1.09
C HIS A 108 4.85 -6.35 -0.43
N ILE A 109 5.13 -5.20 0.20
CA ILE A 109 6.35 -4.98 0.96
C ILE A 109 6.13 -5.44 2.40
N VAL A 110 6.86 -6.46 2.82
CA VAL A 110 6.86 -6.97 4.20
C VAL A 110 8.14 -6.56 4.91
N ARG A 111 8.06 -6.12 6.16
CA ARG A 111 9.20 -5.77 7.02
C ARG A 111 9.08 -6.49 8.35
N ASP A 112 10.20 -6.87 8.97
CA ASP A 112 10.21 -7.51 10.29
C ASP A 112 9.39 -6.69 11.29
N VAL A 113 8.36 -7.33 11.86
CA VAL A 113 7.40 -6.68 12.75
C VAL A 113 8.07 -6.00 13.95
N ARG A 114 9.21 -6.52 14.42
CA ARG A 114 9.93 -5.96 15.56
C ARG A 114 10.56 -4.61 15.20
N ASP A 115 11.15 -4.50 14.02
CA ASP A 115 11.61 -3.20 13.49
C ASP A 115 10.44 -2.25 13.21
N VAL A 116 9.31 -2.77 12.74
CA VAL A 116 8.10 -1.95 12.53
C VAL A 116 7.60 -1.39 13.87
N VAL A 117 7.54 -2.21 14.92
CA VAL A 117 7.16 -1.77 16.27
C VAL A 117 8.13 -0.71 16.81
N MET A 118 9.45 -0.92 16.71
CA MET A 118 10.45 0.09 17.08
C MET A 118 10.27 1.40 16.31
N SER A 119 9.93 1.31 15.02
CA SER A 119 9.66 2.49 14.22
C SER A 119 8.38 3.21 14.65
N LEU A 120 7.31 2.46 14.97
CA LEU A 120 6.00 3.00 15.35
C LEU A 120 6.05 3.70 16.71
N THR A 121 6.70 3.10 17.71
CA THR A 121 6.82 3.67 19.06
C THR A 121 7.61 4.98 19.08
N ASN A 122 8.45 5.21 18.05
CA ASN A 122 9.19 6.46 17.85
C ASN A 122 8.38 7.55 17.13
N THR A 123 7.12 7.31 16.78
CA THR A 123 6.24 8.31 16.14
C THR A 123 5.28 8.95 17.14
N LYS A 124 4.98 10.25 16.94
CA LYS A 124 4.10 11.02 17.84
C LYS A 124 2.61 10.69 17.69
N TRP A 125 2.22 10.09 16.58
CA TRP A 125 0.82 9.82 16.22
C TRP A 125 0.37 8.42 16.62
N ALA A 126 1.30 7.52 16.97
CA ALA A 126 0.95 6.17 17.34
C ALA A 126 0.25 6.13 18.72
N PRO A 127 -0.85 5.38 18.88
CA PRO A 127 -1.51 5.23 20.17
C PRO A 127 -0.58 4.64 21.23
N LYS A 128 -0.76 5.04 22.50
CA LYS A 128 -0.04 4.40 23.61
C LYS A 128 -0.41 2.92 23.69
N GLY A 129 0.58 2.05 23.86
CA GLY A 129 0.37 0.60 23.95
C GLY A 129 0.22 -0.10 22.59
N ILE A 130 0.40 0.61 21.47
CA ILE A 130 0.32 0.05 20.12
C ILE A 130 1.29 -1.12 19.94
N GLU A 131 2.45 -1.10 20.61
CA GLU A 131 3.47 -2.15 20.57
C GLU A 131 2.96 -3.51 21.03
N LYS A 132 1.89 -3.55 21.84
CA LYS A 132 1.27 -4.79 22.33
C LYS A 132 0.24 -5.36 21.37
N ILE A 133 -0.38 -4.53 20.54
CA ILE A 133 -1.50 -4.90 19.66
C ILE A 133 -1.03 -5.07 18.22
N PHE A 134 -0.13 -4.19 17.78
CA PHE A 134 0.32 -4.10 16.40
C PHE A 134 0.95 -5.37 15.86
N PRO A 135 1.75 -6.17 16.62
CA PRO A 135 2.30 -7.41 16.08
C PRO A 135 1.22 -8.36 15.54
N ARG A 136 0.08 -8.46 16.23
CA ARG A 136 -1.05 -9.27 15.78
C ARG A 136 -1.75 -8.70 14.55
N VAL A 137 -1.87 -7.36 14.49
CA VAL A 137 -2.44 -6.66 13.34
C VAL A 137 -1.56 -6.86 12.11
N TRP A 138 -0.24 -6.69 12.28
CA TRP A 138 0.76 -6.95 11.25
C TRP A 138 0.67 -8.39 10.75
N GLU A 139 0.64 -9.39 11.63
CA GLU A 139 0.51 -10.80 11.23
C GLU A 139 -0.77 -11.03 10.44
N THR A 140 -1.92 -10.66 11.01
CA THR A 140 -3.22 -10.91 10.41
C THR A 140 -3.33 -10.28 9.01
N THR A 141 -2.89 -9.03 8.85
CA THR A 141 -3.00 -8.30 7.59
C THR A 141 -2.05 -8.84 6.52
N ASN A 142 -0.77 -9.03 6.85
CA ASN A 142 0.24 -9.51 5.89
C ASN A 142 -0.02 -10.96 5.48
N VAL A 143 -0.30 -11.85 6.44
CA VAL A 143 -0.57 -13.27 6.17
C VAL A 143 -1.85 -13.43 5.36
N ASN A 144 -2.90 -12.66 5.64
CA ASN A 144 -4.13 -12.71 4.86
C ASN A 144 -3.92 -12.30 3.39
N LEU A 145 -3.19 -11.19 3.14
CA LEU A 145 -2.86 -10.80 1.77
C LEU A 145 -2.01 -11.88 1.07
N ALA A 146 -1.00 -12.42 1.75
CA ALA A 146 -0.16 -13.48 1.18
C ALA A 146 -0.97 -14.73 0.81
N ARG A 147 -1.90 -15.15 1.68
CA ARG A 147 -2.81 -16.28 1.41
C ARG A 147 -3.72 -16.01 0.23
N ILE A 148 -4.42 -14.87 0.21
CA ILE A 148 -5.30 -14.49 -0.92
C ILE A 148 -4.52 -14.46 -2.23
N ALA A 149 -3.32 -13.89 -2.22
CA ALA A 149 -2.45 -13.86 -3.39
C ALA A 149 -2.01 -15.27 -3.82
N SER A 150 -1.71 -16.18 -2.89
CA SER A 150 -1.34 -17.56 -3.20
C SER A 150 -2.50 -18.43 -3.72
N GLU A 151 -3.73 -18.10 -3.31
CA GLU A 151 -4.96 -18.79 -3.75
C GLU A 151 -5.49 -18.30 -5.09
N SER A 152 -4.94 -17.19 -5.62
CA SER A 152 -5.38 -16.57 -6.86
C SER A 152 -4.27 -16.56 -7.92
N LEU A 153 -4.65 -16.50 -9.20
CA LEU A 153 -3.71 -16.23 -10.30
C LEU A 153 -3.44 -14.72 -10.47
N HIS A 154 -3.66 -13.94 -9.41
CA HIS A 154 -3.57 -12.50 -9.45
C HIS A 154 -2.10 -12.04 -9.58
N PRO A 155 -1.79 -11.01 -10.38
CA PRO A 155 -0.44 -10.48 -10.49
C PRO A 155 0.02 -9.89 -9.15
N TYR A 156 0.87 -10.63 -8.45
CA TYR A 156 1.35 -10.32 -7.11
C TYR A 156 2.86 -10.50 -7.00
N CYS A 157 3.53 -9.51 -6.42
CA CYS A 157 4.96 -9.54 -6.14
C CYS A 157 5.21 -9.22 -4.67
N ARG A 158 5.75 -10.20 -3.93
CA ARG A 158 6.19 -10.01 -2.53
C ARG A 158 7.63 -9.55 -2.50
N VAL A 159 7.91 -8.52 -1.70
CA VAL A 159 9.26 -8.00 -1.46
C VAL A 159 9.50 -7.88 0.04
N ARG A 160 10.61 -8.44 0.53
CA ARG A 160 11.07 -8.15 1.89
C ARG A 160 11.79 -6.81 1.88
N TYR A 161 11.45 -5.95 2.82
CA TYR A 161 12.06 -4.64 2.97
C TYR A 161 13.56 -4.74 3.14
N GLU A 162 14.03 -5.71 3.93
CA GLU A 162 15.44 -5.92 4.23
C GLU A 162 16.21 -6.35 2.98
N ASP A 163 15.65 -7.25 2.16
CA ASP A 163 16.26 -7.66 0.89
C ASP A 163 16.33 -6.47 -0.09
N MET A 164 15.25 -5.66 -0.17
CA MET A 164 15.18 -4.47 -1.03
C MET A 164 16.19 -3.39 -0.62
N VAL A 165 16.44 -3.23 0.68
CA VAL A 165 17.38 -2.24 1.20
C VAL A 165 18.83 -2.73 1.08
N ALA A 166 19.07 -4.02 1.24
CA ALA A 166 20.39 -4.64 1.12
C ALA A 166 20.88 -4.76 -0.33
N ASP A 167 19.97 -5.05 -1.28
CA ASP A 167 20.26 -5.20 -2.71
C ASP A 167 19.22 -4.48 -3.59
N PRO A 168 19.18 -3.13 -3.56
CA PRO A 168 18.24 -2.37 -4.38
C PRO A 168 18.48 -2.57 -5.88
N GLU A 169 19.74 -2.74 -6.30
CA GLU A 169 20.13 -2.97 -7.70
C GLU A 169 19.63 -4.30 -8.24
N GLY A 170 19.54 -5.35 -7.40
CA GLY A 170 18.96 -6.64 -7.79
C GLY A 170 17.44 -6.71 -7.66
N VAL A 171 16.82 -5.91 -6.78
CA VAL A 171 15.37 -5.93 -6.53
C VAL A 171 14.58 -5.03 -7.47
N PHE A 172 15.03 -3.79 -7.72
CA PHE A 172 14.28 -2.83 -8.52
C PHE A 172 14.07 -3.25 -9.98
N PRO A 173 15.05 -3.83 -10.71
CA PRO A 173 14.81 -4.34 -12.05
C PRO A 173 13.72 -5.40 -12.12
N LYS A 174 13.62 -6.27 -11.11
CA LYS A 174 12.56 -7.29 -11.02
C LYS A 174 11.19 -6.66 -10.79
N LEU A 175 11.12 -5.62 -9.96
CA LEU A 175 9.90 -4.84 -9.75
C LEU A 175 9.47 -4.11 -11.02
N CYS A 176 10.41 -3.47 -11.73
CA CYS A 176 10.15 -2.83 -13.02
C CYS A 176 9.63 -3.81 -14.05
N LEU A 177 10.25 -5.00 -14.17
CA LEU A 177 9.79 -6.08 -15.03
C LEU A 177 8.37 -6.53 -14.68
N PHE A 178 8.07 -6.75 -13.40
CA PHE A 178 6.73 -7.10 -12.93
C PHE A 178 5.71 -6.02 -13.30
N LEU A 179 6.04 -4.75 -13.10
CA LEU A 179 5.20 -3.61 -13.45
C LEU A 179 5.09 -3.38 -14.96
N GLY A 180 6.03 -3.89 -15.76
CA GLY A 180 6.09 -3.66 -17.21
C GLY A 180 6.63 -2.28 -17.58
N VAL A 181 7.51 -1.70 -16.74
CA VAL A 181 8.13 -0.39 -16.98
C VAL A 181 9.64 -0.54 -17.15
N GLU A 182 10.28 0.41 -17.85
CA GLU A 182 11.73 0.43 -18.01
C GLU A 182 12.44 0.73 -16.67
N TYR A 183 13.47 -0.07 -16.35
CA TYR A 183 14.32 0.19 -15.20
C TYR A 183 15.25 1.37 -15.47
N SER A 184 15.43 2.24 -14.48
CA SER A 184 16.42 3.31 -14.54
C SER A 184 17.20 3.36 -13.22
N GLU A 185 18.53 3.39 -13.30
CA GLU A 185 19.40 3.56 -12.12
C GLU A 185 19.09 4.84 -11.33
N LYS A 186 18.51 5.85 -11.99
CA LYS A 186 18.02 7.08 -11.35
C LYS A 186 16.95 6.82 -10.28
N MET A 187 16.26 5.68 -10.33
CA MET A 187 15.29 5.26 -9.31
C MET A 187 15.93 4.98 -7.96
N LEU A 188 17.23 4.69 -7.91
CA LEU A 188 17.97 4.45 -6.66
C LEU A 188 18.55 5.74 -6.06
N GLN A 189 18.51 6.83 -6.81
CA GLN A 189 19.05 8.12 -6.42
C GLN A 189 17.97 8.95 -5.72
N THR A 190 18.07 9.09 -4.39
CA THR A 190 17.08 9.79 -3.55
C THR A 190 16.87 11.26 -3.92
N GLY A 191 17.87 11.89 -4.56
CA GLY A 191 17.76 13.23 -5.13
C GLY A 191 16.63 13.38 -6.15
N ASN A 192 16.23 12.29 -6.82
CA ASN A 192 15.18 12.28 -7.83
C ASN A 192 13.77 12.02 -7.26
N TYR A 193 13.64 11.79 -5.95
CA TYR A 193 12.33 11.55 -5.33
C TYR A 193 11.53 12.85 -5.25
N GLY A 194 10.22 12.76 -5.51
CA GLY A 194 9.34 13.93 -5.54
C GLY A 194 9.44 14.78 -4.26
N HIS A 195 9.78 16.06 -4.42
CA HIS A 195 9.98 16.99 -3.30
C HIS A 195 8.77 17.07 -2.36
N GLU A 196 7.57 16.90 -2.91
CA GLU A 196 6.30 16.96 -2.18
C GLU A 196 6.15 15.87 -1.11
N LEU A 197 6.87 14.75 -1.22
CA LEU A 197 6.86 13.70 -0.20
C LEU A 197 7.81 14.00 0.97
N LYS A 198 8.81 14.87 0.78
CA LYS A 198 9.91 15.11 1.74
C LYS A 198 9.49 15.95 2.95
N HIS A 199 8.37 16.68 2.85
CA HIS A 199 7.87 17.54 3.93
C HIS A 199 7.12 16.81 5.05
N LEU A 200 6.83 15.52 4.88
CA LEU A 200 6.11 14.73 5.87
C LEU A 200 7.09 14.14 6.91
N GLU A 201 6.77 14.25 8.20
CA GLU A 201 7.65 13.80 9.30
C GLU A 201 8.02 12.30 9.17
N HIS A 202 7.07 11.47 8.73
CA HIS A 202 7.28 10.04 8.51
C HIS A 202 8.08 9.72 7.24
N HIS A 203 8.31 10.70 6.36
CA HIS A 203 9.14 10.60 5.15
C HIS A 203 10.53 11.24 5.30
N ARG A 204 10.92 11.67 6.51
CA ARG A 204 12.24 12.29 6.79
C ARG A 204 13.47 11.45 6.40
N ASN A 205 13.28 10.17 6.11
CA ASN A 205 14.35 9.26 5.71
C ASN A 205 14.45 9.06 4.19
N LEU A 206 13.49 9.57 3.40
CA LEU A 206 13.49 9.37 1.94
C LEU A 206 14.74 9.95 1.27
N ASP A 207 15.35 10.99 1.84
CA ASP A 207 16.57 11.61 1.31
C ASP A 207 17.86 10.91 1.72
N LYS A 208 17.80 9.96 2.66
CA LYS A 208 18.97 9.37 3.32
C LYS A 208 19.52 8.12 2.65
N GLY A 209 19.00 7.75 1.48
CA GLY A 209 19.35 6.51 0.80
C GLY A 209 18.73 5.27 1.44
N PHE A 210 19.26 4.12 1.05
CA PHE A 210 18.88 2.81 1.60
C PHE A 210 19.59 2.61 2.95
N LEU A 211 18.82 2.69 4.04
CA LEU A 211 19.31 2.63 5.42
C LEU A 211 19.41 1.17 5.90
N ILE A 212 20.42 0.44 5.42
CA ILE A 212 20.69 -0.97 5.77
C ILE A 212 20.90 -1.14 7.27
N ASP A 213 21.50 -0.16 7.93
CA ASP A 213 21.75 -0.11 9.37
C ASP A 213 20.47 -0.15 10.22
N ARG A 214 19.31 0.12 9.61
CA ARG A 214 18.01 0.05 10.28
C ARG A 214 17.27 -1.27 10.09
N CYS A 215 17.85 -2.20 9.34
CA CYS A 215 17.35 -3.56 9.24
C CYS A 215 17.85 -4.36 10.45
N PHE A 216 16.92 -5.02 11.14
CA PHE A 216 17.14 -5.78 12.36
C PHE A 216 17.71 -4.97 13.52
N ALA A 217 17.49 -3.65 13.55
CA ALA A 217 17.90 -2.77 14.64
C ALA A 217 17.26 -3.19 15.99
N TRP A 218 16.08 -3.80 15.93
CA TRP A 218 15.42 -4.39 17.11
C TRP A 218 16.32 -5.34 17.90
N LYS A 219 17.29 -6.03 17.27
CA LYS A 219 18.19 -6.96 17.95
C LYS A 219 19.08 -6.29 18.99
N ALA A 220 19.46 -5.03 18.74
CA ALA A 220 20.29 -4.24 19.65
C ALA A 220 19.44 -3.38 20.58
N ASP A 221 18.35 -2.81 20.07
CA ASP A 221 17.67 -1.68 20.71
C ASP A 221 16.33 -2.05 21.38
N MET A 222 15.72 -3.19 21.03
CA MET A 222 14.43 -3.59 21.59
C MET A 222 14.61 -4.32 22.93
N PRO A 223 13.84 -3.97 23.98
CA PRO A 223 13.83 -4.75 25.23
C PRO A 223 13.46 -6.22 24.98
N THR A 224 14.18 -7.14 25.61
CA THR A 224 14.04 -8.60 25.40
C THR A 224 12.60 -9.10 25.55
N GLU A 225 11.88 -8.66 26.58
CA GLU A 225 10.49 -9.08 26.80
C GLU A 225 9.56 -8.58 25.68
N LEU A 226 9.76 -7.35 25.19
CA LEU A 226 8.98 -6.81 24.08
C LEU A 226 9.28 -7.57 22.78
N ALA A 227 10.54 -7.92 22.52
CA ALA A 227 10.93 -8.72 21.37
C ALA A 227 10.27 -10.10 21.40
N LYS A 228 10.26 -10.73 22.57
CA LYS A 228 9.60 -12.02 22.81
C LYS A 228 8.09 -11.94 22.60
N ASP A 229 7.44 -10.91 23.14
CA ASP A 229 6.00 -10.67 22.95
C ASP A 229 5.64 -10.46 21.48
N CYS A 230 6.46 -9.70 20.75
CA CYS A 230 6.32 -9.51 19.30
C CYS A 230 6.47 -10.85 18.56
N THR A 231 7.52 -11.62 18.86
CA THR A 231 7.77 -12.95 18.28
C THR A 231 6.56 -13.86 18.47
N ILE A 232 6.02 -13.95 19.69
CA ILE A 232 4.88 -14.82 20.01
C ILE A 232 3.62 -14.35 19.28
N SER A 233 3.36 -13.04 19.29
CA SER A 233 2.14 -12.47 18.73
C SER A 233 2.08 -12.50 17.21
N ALA A 234 3.24 -12.55 16.56
CA ALA A 234 3.39 -12.56 15.11
C ALA A 234 4.09 -13.83 14.56
N ALA A 235 4.07 -14.92 15.34
CA ALA A 235 4.84 -16.13 15.06
C ALA A 235 4.54 -16.79 13.70
N GLU A 236 3.28 -16.72 13.23
CA GLU A 236 2.93 -17.22 11.91
C GLU A 236 3.49 -16.32 10.82
N GLY A 237 3.30 -15.00 10.93
CA GLY A 237 3.81 -14.05 9.94
C GLY A 237 5.34 -14.09 9.86
N LEU A 238 6.04 -14.16 10.99
CA LEU A 238 7.50 -14.28 11.02
C LEU A 238 7.98 -15.52 10.27
N ARG A 239 7.33 -16.68 10.49
CA ARG A 239 7.64 -17.92 9.77
C ARG A 239 7.34 -17.80 8.27
N GLU A 240 6.17 -17.30 7.91
CA GLU A 240 5.71 -17.15 6.52
C GLU A 240 6.66 -16.28 5.69
N PHE A 241 7.19 -15.22 6.31
CA PHE A 241 8.05 -14.24 5.64
C PHE A 241 9.55 -14.46 5.86
N GLY A 242 9.95 -15.60 6.45
CA GLY A 242 11.36 -15.98 6.58
C GLY A 242 12.15 -15.16 7.60
N TYR A 243 11.49 -14.68 8.65
CA TYR A 243 12.12 -14.04 9.80
C TYR A 243 12.40 -15.06 10.91
N GLU A 244 13.49 -14.85 11.64
CA GLU A 244 13.78 -15.64 12.84
C GLU A 244 12.70 -15.45 13.91
N ARG A 245 12.37 -16.52 14.62
CA ARG A 245 11.42 -16.50 15.73
C ARG A 245 12.18 -16.36 17.05
#